data_AF-A0A8C6U3Z8-F1
#
_entry.id   AF-A0A8C6U3Z8-F1
#
_cell.length_a   1.000
_cell.length_b   1.000
_cell.length_c   1.000
_cell.angle_alpha   90.00
_cell.angle_beta   90.00
_cell.angle_gamma   90.00
#
_symmetry.space_group_name_H-M   'P 1'
#
loop_
_entity.id
_entity.type
_entity.pdbx_description
1 polymer ?
#
loop_
_entity_poly.entity_id
_entity_poly.type
_entity_poly.pdbx_seq_one_letter_code
_entity_poly.pdbx_strand_id
1 'polypeptide(L)'
;MEWQPDEQGLQQVLQLLKDSQSPNTVTQRAVQQKLEQLNQFPDFNNYLIFVLTCLKTEDEPTRSLSGLILKNNVKAHYQNFPPAVADFIKRECLNNIGDPSPLIRATIGKMIGRLNECACEFIGTPLNIYIFSNVFLESFCTGSR
;
A
#
# COMPACT_ATOMS: atom_id res chain seq x y z
N MET A 1 -16.02 11.36 5.73
CA MET A 1 -16.25 10.10 6.45
C MET A 1 -14.91 9.40 6.55
N GLU A 2 -14.44 9.06 7.75
CA GLU A 2 -13.29 8.18 7.93
C GLU A 2 -13.73 6.74 7.69
N TRP A 3 -13.10 6.07 6.73
CA TRP A 3 -13.29 4.64 6.54
C TRP A 3 -12.77 3.89 7.76
N GLN A 4 -13.51 2.88 8.22
CA GLN A 4 -13.12 2.04 9.36
C GLN A 4 -13.15 0.56 8.94
N PRO A 5 -12.15 -0.24 9.33
CA PRO A 5 -12.12 -1.66 9.01
C PRO A 5 -13.16 -2.42 9.84
N ASP A 6 -13.86 -3.36 9.20
CA ASP A 6 -14.56 -4.43 9.90
C ASP A 6 -13.54 -5.43 10.44
N GLU A 7 -13.72 -5.89 11.68
CA GLU A 7 -12.87 -6.88 12.32
C GLU A 7 -12.85 -8.21 11.54
N GLN A 8 -14.00 -8.63 10.99
CA GLN A 8 -14.09 -9.85 10.17
C GLN A 8 -13.33 -9.69 8.86
N GLY A 9 -13.48 -8.53 8.20
CA GLY A 9 -12.77 -8.23 6.96
C GLY A 9 -11.25 -8.19 7.19
N LEU A 10 -10.82 -7.53 8.26
CA LEU A 10 -9.42 -7.43 8.63
C LEU A 10 -8.79 -8.81 8.89
N GLN A 11 -9.47 -9.68 9.64
CA GLN A 11 -8.98 -11.05 9.87
C GLN A 11 -8.82 -11.84 8.56
N GLN A 12 -9.74 -11.69 7.61
CA GLN A 12 -9.63 -12.35 6.31
C GLN A 12 -8.42 -11.84 5.51
N VAL A 13 -8.18 -10.52 5.50
CA VAL A 13 -7.01 -9.93 4.82
C VAL A 13 -5.71 -10.41 5.49
N LEU A 14 -5.65 -10.43 6.82
CA LEU A 14 -4.48 -10.92 7.55
C LEU A 14 -4.21 -12.41 7.26
N GLN A 15 -5.25 -13.23 7.21
CA GLN A 15 -5.11 -14.65 6.85
C GLN A 15 -4.59 -14.79 5.41
N LEU A 16 -5.10 -13.99 4.47
CA LEU A 16 -4.63 -13.99 3.08
C LEU A 16 -3.15 -13.60 2.98
N LEU A 17 -2.72 -12.59 3.73
CA LEU A 17 -1.33 -12.16 3.79
C LEU A 17 -0.43 -13.26 4.37
N LYS A 18 -0.88 -13.97 5.40
CA LYS A 18 -0.16 -15.12 5.98
C LYS A 18 -0.07 -16.28 5.01
N ASP A 19 -1.18 -16.63 4.36
CA ASP A 19 -1.24 -17.67 3.33
C ASP A 19 -0.31 -17.35 2.15
N SER A 20 -0.19 -16.08 1.78
CA SER A 20 0.68 -15.63 0.68
C SER A 20 2.18 -15.77 0.97
N GLN A 21 2.56 -15.88 2.24
CA GLN A 21 3.93 -16.15 2.68
C GLN A 21 4.25 -17.65 2.69
N SER A 22 3.24 -18.52 2.48
CA SER A 22 3.44 -19.96 2.41
C SER A 22 4.23 -20.35 1.16
N PRO A 23 5.22 -21.26 1.28
CA PRO A 23 5.94 -21.80 0.12
C PRO A 23 5.11 -22.82 -0.68
N ASN A 24 3.89 -23.16 -0.22
CA ASN A 24 3.05 -24.15 -0.87
C ASN A 24 2.36 -23.58 -2.12
N THR A 25 2.65 -24.14 -3.29
CA THR A 25 2.08 -23.76 -4.59
C THR A 25 0.54 -23.82 -4.62
N VAL A 26 -0.07 -24.78 -3.91
CA VAL A 26 -1.53 -24.91 -3.82
C VAL A 26 -2.12 -23.73 -3.05
N THR A 27 -1.50 -23.37 -1.93
CA THR A 27 -1.89 -22.21 -1.13
C THR A 27 -1.71 -20.92 -1.93
N GLN A 28 -0.59 -20.74 -2.65
CA GLN A 28 -0.36 -19.56 -3.48
C GLN A 28 -1.41 -19.41 -4.59
N ARG A 29 -1.82 -20.50 -5.23
CA ARG A 29 -2.89 -20.46 -6.23
C ARG A 29 -4.23 -20.05 -5.62
N ALA A 30 -4.56 -20.59 -4.45
CA ALA A 30 -5.78 -20.21 -3.73
C ALA A 30 -5.76 -18.73 -3.29
N VAL A 31 -4.61 -18.23 -2.83
CA VAL A 31 -4.40 -16.81 -2.49
C VAL A 31 -4.62 -15.93 -3.71
N GLN A 32 -4.04 -16.28 -4.87
CA GLN A 32 -4.19 -15.51 -6.09
C GLN A 32 -5.65 -15.39 -6.52
N GLN A 33 -6.40 -16.50 -6.48
CA GLN A 33 -7.83 -16.50 -6.79
C GLN A 33 -8.63 -15.63 -5.81
N LYS A 34 -8.32 -15.68 -4.51
CA LYS A 34 -8.94 -14.81 -3.51
C LYS A 34 -8.60 -13.34 -3.73
N LEU A 35 -7.34 -13.02 -4.05
CA LEU A 35 -6.92 -11.65 -4.36
C LEU A 35 -7.68 -11.09 -5.56
N GLU A 36 -7.86 -11.88 -6.63
CA GLU A 36 -8.62 -11.46 -7.81
C GLU A 36 -10.09 -11.19 -7.49
N GLN A 37 -10.71 -12.00 -6.63
CA GLN A 37 -12.07 -11.76 -6.15
C GLN A 37 -12.16 -10.50 -5.29
N LEU A 38 -11.22 -10.31 -4.35
CA LEU A 38 -11.19 -9.16 -3.45
C LEU A 38 -10.84 -7.85 -4.16
N ASN A 39 -10.06 -7.91 -5.24
CA ASN A 39 -9.70 -6.75 -6.07
C ASN A 39 -10.90 -6.12 -6.77
N GLN A 40 -12.04 -6.82 -6.87
CA GLN A 40 -13.29 -6.24 -7.37
C GLN A 40 -13.90 -5.24 -6.38
N PHE A 41 -13.52 -5.32 -5.10
CA PHE A 41 -14.03 -4.45 -4.05
C PHE A 41 -13.04 -3.32 -3.77
N PRO A 42 -13.43 -2.04 -3.94
CA PRO A 42 -12.54 -0.92 -3.67
C PRO A 42 -12.15 -0.82 -2.18
N ASP A 43 -13.00 -1.33 -1.28
CA ASP A 43 -12.72 -1.41 0.16
C ASP A 43 -11.52 -2.29 0.50
N PHE A 44 -11.21 -3.30 -0.32
CA PHE A 44 -10.04 -4.15 -0.11
C PHE A 44 -8.74 -3.32 -0.05
N ASN A 45 -8.64 -2.28 -0.88
CA ASN A 45 -7.48 -1.39 -0.88
C ASN A 45 -7.39 -0.56 0.41
N ASN A 46 -8.54 -0.20 1.00
CA ASN A 46 -8.59 0.48 2.29
C ASN A 46 -8.08 -0.42 3.43
N TYR A 47 -8.41 -1.73 3.39
CA TYR A 47 -7.83 -2.70 4.34
C TYR A 47 -6.31 -2.82 4.18
N LEU A 48 -5.81 -2.88 2.93
CA LEU A 48 -4.37 -3.02 2.69
C LEU A 48 -3.57 -1.81 3.21
N ILE A 49 -4.06 -0.59 2.98
CA ILE A 49 -3.40 0.61 3.49
C ILE A 49 -3.49 0.67 5.01
N PHE A 50 -4.63 0.29 5.60
CA PHE A 50 -4.80 0.23 7.06
C PHE A 50 -3.82 -0.75 7.72
N VAL A 51 -3.62 -1.93 7.13
CA VAL A 51 -2.61 -2.90 7.61
C VAL A 51 -1.19 -2.31 7.51
N LEU A 52 -0.89 -1.58 6.43
CA LEU A 52 0.42 -0.94 6.25
C LEU A 52 0.68 0.17 7.28
N THR A 53 -0.31 1.03 7.55
CA THR A 53 -0.12 2.27 8.32
C THR A 53 -0.56 2.19 9.78
N CYS A 54 -1.73 1.65 10.05
CA CYS A 54 -2.35 1.66 11.38
C CYS A 54 -1.99 0.41 12.19
N LEU A 55 -1.80 -0.73 11.53
CA LEU A 55 -1.65 -2.02 12.19
C LEU A 55 -0.19 -2.33 12.61
N LYS A 56 0.34 -1.50 13.53
CA LYS A 56 1.74 -1.60 14.02
C LYS A 56 2.03 -2.85 14.87
N THR A 57 0.99 -3.60 15.23
CA THR A 57 1.10 -4.83 16.02
C THR A 57 1.51 -6.04 15.18
N GLU A 58 1.31 -6.00 13.86
CA GLU A 58 1.73 -7.08 12.95
C GLU A 58 3.18 -6.92 12.52
N ASP A 59 3.77 -8.05 12.12
CA ASP A 59 5.17 -8.10 11.72
C ASP A 59 5.45 -7.22 10.48
N GLU A 60 6.64 -6.62 10.46
CA GLU A 60 7.08 -5.76 9.34
C GLU A 60 6.96 -6.43 7.96
N PRO A 61 7.28 -7.73 7.77
CA PRO A 61 7.09 -8.41 6.49
C PRO A 61 5.63 -8.45 6.03
N THR A 62 4.69 -8.73 6.95
CA THR A 62 3.25 -8.77 6.66
C THR A 62 2.73 -7.39 6.26
N ARG A 63 3.14 -6.34 6.98
CA ARG A 63 2.81 -4.94 6.65
C ARG A 63 3.42 -4.51 5.31
N SER A 64 4.69 -4.84 5.07
CA SER A 64 5.36 -4.52 3.80
C SER A 64 4.69 -5.24 2.61
N LEU A 65 4.28 -6.49 2.81
CA LEU A 65 3.57 -7.29 1.81
C LEU A 65 2.21 -6.69 1.46
N SER A 66 1.44 -6.18 2.44
CA SER A 66 0.17 -5.49 2.16
C SER A 66 0.40 -4.26 1.27
N GLY A 67 1.45 -3.49 1.55
CA GLY A 67 1.88 -2.37 0.71
C GLY A 67 2.30 -2.79 -0.70
N LEU A 68 2.98 -3.92 -0.86
CA LEU A 68 3.35 -4.45 -2.18
C LEU A 68 2.14 -4.87 -3.01
N ILE A 69 1.16 -5.55 -2.40
CA ILE A 69 -0.09 -5.94 -3.05
C ILE A 69 -0.88 -4.70 -3.46
N LEU A 70 -1.03 -3.74 -2.55
CA LEU A 70 -1.73 -2.48 -2.83
C LEU A 70 -1.06 -1.72 -3.99
N LYS A 71 0.27 -1.68 -4.04
CA LYS A 71 1.01 -1.05 -5.13
C LYS A 71 0.73 -1.72 -6.47
N ASN A 72 0.67 -3.05 -6.49
CA ASN A 72 0.33 -3.80 -7.70
C ASN A 72 -1.11 -3.54 -8.14
N ASN A 73 -2.05 -3.45 -7.19
CA ASN A 73 -3.45 -3.13 -7.45
C ASN A 73 -3.62 -1.72 -8.00
N VAL A 74 -2.95 -0.72 -7.41
CA VAL A 74 -2.89 0.65 -7.93
C VAL A 74 -2.37 0.62 -9.36
N LYS A 75 -1.23 -0.02 -9.63
CA LYS A 75 -0.68 -0.09 -10.99
C LYS A 75 -1.65 -0.71 -12.01
N ALA A 76 -2.39 -1.75 -11.64
CA ALA A 76 -3.30 -2.44 -12.53
C ALA A 76 -4.67 -1.75 -12.68
N HIS A 77 -5.16 -1.09 -11.63
CA HIS A 77 -6.57 -0.69 -11.51
C HIS A 77 -6.77 0.74 -11.00
N TYR A 78 -5.74 1.61 -10.98
CA TYR A 78 -5.86 2.97 -10.47
C TYR A 78 -7.03 3.76 -11.08
N GLN A 79 -7.29 3.60 -12.38
CA GLN A 79 -8.38 4.28 -13.08
C GLN A 79 -9.78 3.87 -12.59
N ASN A 80 -9.90 2.69 -11.99
CA ASN A 80 -11.16 2.15 -11.46
C ASN A 80 -11.38 2.54 -10.00
N PHE A 81 -10.41 3.19 -9.35
CA PHE A 81 -10.52 3.51 -7.94
C PHE A 81 -11.47 4.70 -7.75
N PRO A 82 -12.43 4.60 -6.80
CA PRO A 82 -13.21 5.76 -6.39
C PRO A 82 -12.25 6.86 -5.88
N PRO A 83 -12.48 8.14 -6.22
CA PRO A 83 -11.63 9.24 -5.76
C PRO A 83 -11.44 9.26 -4.24
N ALA A 84 -12.50 8.95 -3.48
CA ALA A 84 -12.45 8.86 -2.03
C ALA A 84 -11.44 7.83 -1.50
N VAL A 85 -11.28 6.68 -2.19
CA VAL A 85 -10.32 5.63 -1.82
C VAL A 85 -8.90 6.06 -2.17
N ALA A 86 -8.70 6.66 -3.35
CA ALA A 86 -7.40 7.17 -3.76
C ALA A 86 -6.89 8.27 -2.82
N ASP A 87 -7.76 9.20 -2.41
CA ASP A 87 -7.42 10.26 -1.47
C ASP A 87 -7.14 9.72 -0.07
N PHE A 88 -7.91 8.73 0.38
CA PHE A 88 -7.65 8.04 1.65
C PHE A 88 -6.26 7.39 1.65
N ILE A 89 -5.91 6.64 0.61
CA ILE A 89 -4.60 6.00 0.48
C ILE A 89 -3.47 7.04 0.48
N LYS A 90 -3.60 8.11 -0.29
CA LYS A 90 -2.61 9.20 -0.33
C LYS A 90 -2.40 9.83 1.05
N ARG A 91 -3.49 10.15 1.74
CA ARG A 91 -3.44 10.74 3.08
C ARG A 91 -2.77 9.82 4.09
N GLU A 92 -3.13 8.54 4.10
CA GLU A 92 -2.52 7.54 4.98
C GLU A 92 -1.03 7.36 4.70
N CYS A 93 -0.61 7.32 3.43
CA CYS A 93 0.80 7.27 3.06
C CYS A 93 1.57 8.50 3.55
N LEU A 94 1.02 9.70 3.37
CA LEU A 94 1.68 10.94 3.80
C LEU A 94 1.80 11.02 5.33
N ASN A 95 0.76 10.62 6.05
CA ASN A 95 0.74 10.61 7.51
C ASN A 95 1.76 9.63 8.11
N ASN A 96 2.09 8.56 7.40
CA ASN A 96 2.93 7.47 7.90
C ASN A 96 4.32 7.41 7.26
N ILE A 97 4.74 8.45 6.52
CA ILE A 97 6.07 8.51 5.92
C ILE A 97 7.20 8.52 6.97
N GLY A 98 6.88 8.93 8.21
CA GLY A 98 7.78 8.94 9.36
C GLY A 98 7.74 7.66 10.20
N ASP A 99 7.32 6.51 9.66
CA ASP A 99 7.29 5.24 10.41
C ASP A 99 8.70 4.89 10.97
N PRO A 100 8.80 4.38 12.21
CA PRO A 100 10.09 4.00 12.79
C PRO A 100 10.82 2.92 11.98
N SER A 101 10.07 2.03 11.31
CA SER A 101 10.63 0.95 10.51
C SER A 101 11.15 1.45 9.16
N PRO A 102 12.45 1.26 8.85
CA PRO A 102 13.01 1.65 7.56
C PRO A 102 12.36 0.90 6.39
N LEU A 103 11.94 -0.36 6.61
CA LEU A 103 11.27 -1.16 5.58
C LEU A 103 9.93 -0.56 5.19
N ILE A 104 9.12 -0.18 6.18
CA ILE A 104 7.80 0.42 5.95
C ILE A 104 7.94 1.80 5.30
N ARG A 105 8.88 2.64 5.75
CA ARG A 105 9.18 3.91 5.08
C ARG A 105 9.52 3.73 3.61
N ALA A 106 10.36 2.75 3.27
CA ALA A 106 10.73 2.47 1.89
C ALA A 106 9.52 2.00 1.06
N THR A 107 8.65 1.17 1.62
CA THR A 107 7.41 0.71 0.97
C THR A 107 6.43 1.86 0.73
N ILE A 108 6.22 2.73 1.73
CA ILE A 108 5.39 3.94 1.61
C ILE A 108 5.97 4.89 0.56
N GLY A 109 7.28 5.16 0.58
CA GLY A 109 7.94 6.00 -0.43
C GLY A 109 7.75 5.48 -1.86
N LYS A 110 7.87 4.17 -2.06
CA LYS A 110 7.58 3.52 -3.34
C LYS A 110 6.11 3.65 -3.74
N MET A 111 5.17 3.58 -2.79
CA MET A 111 3.74 3.77 -3.04
C MET A 111 3.44 5.19 -3.51
N ILE A 112 3.92 6.21 -2.78
CA ILE A 112 3.72 7.63 -3.11
C ILE A 112 4.28 7.94 -4.49
N GLY A 113 5.49 7.43 -4.80
CA GLY A 113 6.09 7.58 -6.12
C GLY A 113 5.18 7.04 -7.23
N ARG A 114 4.55 5.87 -7.03
CA ARG A 114 3.62 5.28 -8.01
C ARG A 114 2.30 6.03 -8.11
N LEU A 115 1.75 6.52 -6.99
CA LEU A 115 0.53 7.33 -7.01
C LEU A 115 0.75 8.64 -7.78
N ASN A 116 1.93 9.26 -7.63
CA ASN A 116 2.29 10.47 -8.38
C ASN A 116 2.64 10.20 -9.84
N GLU A 117 3.24 9.04 -10.16
CA GLU A 117 3.48 8.63 -11.56
C GLU A 117 2.17 8.34 -12.30
N CYS A 118 1.18 7.74 -11.62
CA CYS A 118 -0.17 7.55 -12.16
C CYS A 118 -1.03 8.83 -12.14
N ALA A 119 -0.64 9.85 -11.36
CA ALA A 119 -1.34 11.14 -11.26
C ALA A 119 -0.48 12.25 -11.90
N CYS A 120 -0.67 12.49 -13.20
CA CYS A 120 -0.08 13.62 -13.92
C CYS A 120 -0.55 15.01 -13.44
N GLU A 121 -1.07 15.16 -12.20
CA GLU A 121 -1.70 16.38 -11.68
C GLU A 121 -1.25 16.80 -10.25
N PHE A 122 -0.17 16.25 -9.68
CA PHE A 122 0.22 16.56 -8.29
C PHE A 122 1.52 17.37 -8.13
N ILE A 123 1.75 18.37 -8.98
CA ILE A 123 2.78 19.41 -8.75
C ILE A 123 2.05 20.73 -8.49
N GLY A 124 1.46 20.87 -7.29
CA GLY A 124 0.72 22.10 -6.93
C GLY A 124 0.69 22.45 -5.45
N THR A 125 1.33 21.68 -4.56
CA THR A 125 1.36 22.00 -3.11
C THR A 125 2.79 22.21 -2.62
N PRO A 126 3.13 23.40 -2.08
CA PRO A 126 4.51 23.72 -1.63
C PRO A 126 5.03 22.84 -0.49
N LEU A 127 4.14 22.22 0.29
CA LEU A 127 4.54 21.38 1.44
C LEU A 127 5.16 20.03 1.03
N ASN A 128 4.86 19.50 -0.16
CA ASN A 128 5.31 18.17 -0.57
C ASN A 128 6.72 18.12 -1.16
N ILE A 129 7.26 19.27 -1.58
CA ILE A 129 8.61 19.38 -2.17
C ILE A 129 9.71 19.12 -1.12
N TYR A 130 9.47 19.48 0.15
CA TYR A 130 10.44 19.29 1.24
C TYR A 130 10.52 17.84 1.75
N ILE A 131 9.44 17.08 1.65
CA ILE A 131 9.42 15.66 2.02
C ILE A 131 10.03 14.81 0.90
N PHE A 132 9.76 15.16 -0.37
CA PHE A 132 10.32 14.48 -1.53
C PHE A 132 11.84 14.62 -1.65
N SER A 133 12.41 15.75 -1.27
CA SER A 133 13.85 16.01 -1.41
C SER A 133 14.72 15.22 -0.40
N ASN A 134 14.23 14.94 0.81
CA ASN A 134 15.02 14.25 1.84
C ASN A 134 14.83 12.73 1.88
N VAL A 135 13.68 12.18 1.46
CA VAL A 135 13.43 10.72 1.54
C VAL A 135 13.67 10.03 0.18
N PHE A 136 13.52 10.74 -0.94
CA PHE A 136 13.58 10.12 -2.28
C PHE A 136 15.00 10.05 -2.85
N LEU A 137 15.93 10.91 -2.41
CA LEU A 137 17.29 10.95 -2.98
C LEU A 137 18.14 9.72 -2.62
N GLU A 138 17.93 9.10 -1.45
CA GLU A 138 18.72 7.94 -1.03
C GLU A 138 18.25 6.62 -1.68
N SER A 139 16.99 6.52 -2.09
CA SER A 139 16.43 5.26 -2.62
C SER A 139 16.53 5.10 -4.14
N PHE A 140 16.82 6.17 -4.89
CA PHE A 140 16.89 6.14 -6.35
C PHE A 140 18.31 6.14 -6.94
N CYS A 141 19.35 6.41 -6.15
CA CYS A 141 20.74 6.49 -6.65
C CYS A 141 21.53 5.17 -6.63
N THR A 142 20.99 4.05 -6.14
CA THR A 142 21.70 2.74 -6.15
C THR A 142 21.00 1.70 -7.01
N GLY A 143 20.67 2.03 -8.27
CA GLY A 143 20.00 1.06 -9.14
C GLY A 143 19.85 1.45 -10.60
N SER A 144 20.89 2.01 -11.22
CA SER A 144 21.02 2.04 -12.69
C SER A 144 22.48 1.80 -13.08
N ARG A 145 22.82 0.54 -13.29
CA ARG A 145 23.80 0.07 -14.28
C ARG A 145 23.28 -1.20 -14.90
#